data_AF-A0A3A5ID67-F1
#
_entry.id   AF-A0A3A5ID67-F1
#
_cell.length_a   1.000
_cell.length_b   1.000
_cell.length_c   1.000
_cell.angle_alpha   90.00
_cell.angle_beta   90.00
_cell.angle_gamma   90.00
#
_symmetry.space_group_name_H-M   'P 1'
#
loop_
_entity.id
_entity.type
_entity.pdbx_description
1 polymer ?
#
loop_
_entity_poly.entity_id
_entity_poly.type
_entity_poly.pdbx_seq_one_letter_code
_entity_poly.pdbx_strand_id
1 'polypeptide(L)'
;MRINLYSIAALLSSILGAFFLKKAERRVYPFALQHSGLSPAEASSLQINMGLSYAKQRKYKQATEYFDQVFHEQMTQGFVYDPSFKEIIQTYLKGHQKEKAKQVLFIMLGNKEKDKRYKKLEKTFSFLLD
;
A
#
# COMPACT_ATOMS: atom_id res chain seq x y z
N MET A 1 19.09 17.46 -16.26
CA MET A 1 18.99 16.10 -15.70
C MET A 1 18.06 16.17 -14.49
N ARG A 2 16.75 15.84 -14.63
CA ARG A 2 15.84 15.82 -13.47
C ARG A 2 16.19 14.60 -12.64
N ILE A 3 16.78 14.84 -11.49
CA ILE A 3 16.99 13.81 -10.48
C ILE A 3 15.59 13.29 -10.09
N ASN A 4 15.29 12.03 -10.42
CA ASN A 4 14.00 11.43 -10.10
C ASN A 4 13.94 11.18 -8.58
N LEU A 5 13.35 12.14 -7.87
CA LEU A 5 13.23 12.11 -6.41
C LEU A 5 12.43 10.89 -5.92
N TYR A 6 11.49 10.37 -6.73
CA TYR A 6 10.79 9.12 -6.45
C TYR A 6 11.75 7.93 -6.49
N SER A 7 12.56 7.81 -7.53
CA SER A 7 13.56 6.73 -7.63
C SER A 7 14.53 6.74 -6.46
N ILE A 8 14.96 7.93 -6.03
CA ILE A 8 15.86 8.10 -4.88
C ILE A 8 15.13 7.79 -3.56
N ALA A 9 13.89 8.22 -3.38
CA ALA A 9 13.12 7.90 -2.18
C ALA A 9 12.82 6.40 -2.07
N ALA A 10 12.47 5.75 -3.17
CA ALA A 10 12.23 4.31 -3.25
C ALA A 10 13.51 3.51 -2.97
N LEU A 11 14.64 3.92 -3.55
CA LEU A 11 15.95 3.28 -3.35
C LEU A 11 16.50 3.53 -1.94
N LEU A 12 16.37 4.75 -1.42
CA LEU A 12 16.73 5.06 -0.04
C LEU A 12 15.85 4.30 0.93
N SER A 13 14.54 4.15 0.67
CA SER A 13 13.71 3.37 1.59
C SER A 13 14.00 1.88 1.54
N SER A 14 14.31 1.30 0.39
CA SER A 14 14.68 -0.11 0.32
C SER A 14 16.00 -0.36 1.06
N ILE A 15 16.97 0.54 0.94
CA ILE A 15 18.24 0.50 1.68
C ILE A 15 18.03 0.74 3.19
N LEU A 16 17.29 1.77 3.58
CA LEU A 16 17.05 2.11 5.00
C LEU A 16 16.20 1.06 5.71
N GLY A 17 15.23 0.47 4.99
CA GLY A 17 14.42 -0.65 5.45
C GLY A 17 15.24 -1.92 5.68
N ALA A 18 16.26 -2.17 4.84
CA ALA A 18 17.20 -3.28 5.00
C ALA A 18 18.17 -3.09 6.19
N PHE A 19 18.54 -1.84 6.52
CA PHE A 19 19.51 -1.52 7.59
C PHE A 19 18.90 -1.05 8.91
N PHE A 20 17.59 -1.28 9.15
CA PHE A 20 16.90 -0.90 10.41
C PHE A 20 16.98 0.61 10.78
N LEU A 21 17.24 1.51 9.83
CA LEU A 21 17.30 2.96 10.04
C LEU A 21 15.90 3.61 9.94
N LYS A 22 14.97 3.08 10.75
CA LYS A 22 13.51 3.36 10.76
C LYS A 22 13.11 4.81 11.05
N LYS A 23 14.05 5.64 11.51
CA LYS A 23 13.81 7.08 11.80
C LYS A 23 14.07 7.95 10.56
N ALA A 24 14.98 7.52 9.68
CA ALA A 24 15.29 8.20 8.42
C ALA A 24 14.19 7.94 7.38
N GLU A 25 13.72 6.69 7.27
CA GLU A 25 12.62 6.29 6.38
C GLU A 25 11.35 7.14 6.60
N ARG A 26 11.00 7.39 7.87
CA ARG A 26 9.86 8.24 8.27
C ARG A 26 9.98 9.71 7.87
N ARG A 27 11.17 10.20 7.54
CA ARG A 27 11.39 11.59 7.09
C ARG A 27 11.42 11.70 5.56
N VAL A 28 11.92 10.67 4.89
CA VAL A 28 12.05 10.66 3.43
C VAL A 28 10.69 10.64 2.74
N TYR A 29 9.72 9.87 3.26
CA TYR A 29 8.42 9.75 2.60
C TYR A 29 7.53 11.00 2.67
N PRO A 30 7.30 11.63 3.84
CA PRO A 30 6.53 12.88 3.90
C PRO A 30 7.23 14.01 3.14
N PHE A 31 8.57 14.05 3.16
CA PHE A 31 9.35 15.02 2.41
C PHE A 31 9.16 14.85 0.90
N ALA A 32 9.20 13.60 0.39
CA ALA A 32 8.91 13.34 -1.02
C ALA A 32 7.47 13.75 -1.38
N LEU A 33 6.46 13.36 -0.60
CA LEU A 33 5.06 13.75 -0.86
C LEU A 33 4.85 15.27 -0.89
N GLN A 34 5.56 16.04 -0.06
CA GLN A 34 5.41 17.50 0.02
C GLN A 34 6.23 18.28 -1.03
N HIS A 35 7.29 17.69 -1.58
CA HIS A 35 8.27 18.43 -2.40
C HIS A 35 8.50 17.86 -3.81
N SER A 36 7.64 16.96 -4.29
CA SER A 36 7.78 16.43 -5.65
C SER A 36 6.51 16.55 -6.49
N GLY A 37 6.70 16.86 -7.78
CA GLY A 37 5.66 16.78 -8.80
C GLY A 37 5.40 15.33 -9.19
N LEU A 38 5.02 14.51 -8.20
CA LEU A 38 4.72 13.08 -8.40
C LEU A 38 3.47 12.95 -9.25
N SER A 39 3.48 11.94 -10.12
CA SER A 39 2.24 11.44 -10.69
C SER A 39 1.38 10.80 -9.59
N PRO A 40 0.04 10.74 -9.77
CA PRO A 40 -0.85 10.08 -8.82
C PRO A 40 -0.41 8.64 -8.49
N ALA A 41 0.06 7.89 -9.49
CA ALA A 41 0.55 6.52 -9.30
C ALA A 41 1.80 6.43 -8.41
N GLU A 42 2.74 7.37 -8.56
CA GLU A 42 3.93 7.44 -7.70
C GLU A 42 3.56 7.82 -6.27
N ALA A 43 2.63 8.77 -6.08
CA ALA A 43 2.13 9.14 -4.77
C ALA A 43 1.43 7.97 -4.06
N SER A 44 0.54 7.25 -4.77
CA SER A 44 -0.11 6.05 -4.22
C SER A 44 0.90 4.96 -3.84
N SER A 45 1.90 4.72 -4.70
CA SER A 45 2.96 3.74 -4.41
C SER A 45 3.74 4.10 -3.14
N LEU A 46 4.00 5.39 -2.94
CA LEU A 46 4.67 5.90 -1.76
C LEU A 46 3.84 5.70 -0.49
N GLN A 47 2.55 6.02 -0.54
CA GLN A 47 1.62 5.80 0.56
C GLN A 47 1.49 4.31 0.93
N ILE A 48 1.40 3.41 -0.06
CA ILE A 48 1.42 1.96 0.19
C ILE A 48 2.69 1.57 0.94
N ASN A 49 3.86 2.04 0.50
CA ASN A 49 5.11 1.71 1.16
C ASN A 49 5.17 2.24 2.60
N MET A 50 4.64 3.45 2.85
CA MET A 50 4.49 3.98 4.21
C MET A 50 3.59 3.09 5.06
N GLY A 51 2.43 2.70 4.56
CA GLY A 51 1.50 1.82 5.24
C GLY A 51 2.14 0.46 5.58
N LEU A 52 2.84 -0.16 4.63
CA LEU A 52 3.57 -1.41 4.84
C LEU A 52 4.68 -1.26 5.89
N SER A 53 5.38 -0.13 5.91
CA SER A 53 6.41 0.17 6.90
C SER A 53 5.82 0.27 8.33
N TYR A 54 4.64 0.89 8.48
CA TYR A 54 3.90 0.89 9.74
C TYR A 54 3.36 -0.50 10.11
N ALA A 55 2.88 -1.28 9.14
CA ALA A 55 2.38 -2.63 9.35
C ALA A 55 3.48 -3.57 9.90
N LYS A 56 4.69 -3.49 9.35
CA LYS A 56 5.88 -4.21 9.85
C LYS A 56 6.21 -3.86 11.31
N GLN A 57 5.84 -2.67 11.76
CA GLN A 57 5.99 -2.21 13.14
C GLN A 57 4.78 -2.56 14.03
N ARG A 58 3.82 -3.35 13.53
CA ARG A 58 2.54 -3.68 14.20
C ARG A 58 1.67 -2.46 14.52
N LYS A 59 1.92 -1.33 13.87
CA LYS A 59 1.16 -0.08 14.02
C LYS A 59 -0.01 -0.07 13.04
N TYR A 60 -0.93 -1.02 13.24
CA TYR A 60 -1.95 -1.33 12.24
C TYR A 60 -2.88 -0.16 11.94
N LYS A 61 -3.29 0.63 12.95
CA LYS A 61 -4.14 1.82 12.74
C LYS A 61 -3.47 2.83 11.79
N GLN A 62 -2.21 3.17 12.05
CA GLN A 62 -1.45 4.10 11.22
C GLN A 62 -1.21 3.53 9.83
N ALA A 63 -0.93 2.23 9.73
CA ALA A 63 -0.77 1.56 8.45
C ALA A 63 -2.04 1.66 7.58
N THR A 64 -3.19 1.37 8.17
CA THR A 64 -4.48 1.42 7.46
C THR A 64 -4.89 2.83 7.06
N GLU A 65 -4.48 3.87 7.79
CA GLU A 65 -4.74 5.27 7.39
C GLU A 65 -4.08 5.62 6.04
N TYR A 66 -2.84 5.14 5.80
CA TYR A 66 -2.20 5.32 4.49
C TYR A 66 -2.85 4.49 3.39
N PHE A 67 -3.29 3.27 3.70
CA PHE A 67 -4.00 2.44 2.73
C PHE A 67 -5.36 3.04 2.37
N ASP A 68 -6.12 3.53 3.36
CA ASP A 68 -7.43 4.13 3.16
C ASP A 68 -7.35 5.30 2.16
N GLN A 69 -6.31 6.12 2.24
CA GLN A 69 -6.06 7.21 1.26
C GLN A 69 -5.94 6.67 -0.17
N VAL A 70 -5.11 5.65 -0.37
CA VAL A 70 -4.86 5.05 -1.68
C VAL A 70 -6.13 4.43 -2.26
N PHE A 71 -6.83 3.61 -1.46
CA PHE A 71 -8.01 2.90 -1.95
C PHE A 71 -9.21 3.83 -2.15
N HIS A 72 -9.29 4.96 -1.45
CA HIS A 72 -10.29 5.99 -1.71
C HIS A 72 -10.09 6.65 -3.09
N GLU A 73 -8.85 7.05 -3.40
CA GLU A 73 -8.51 7.72 -4.67
C GLU A 73 -8.62 6.78 -5.88
N GLN A 74 -8.31 5.49 -5.71
CA GLN A 74 -8.26 4.52 -6.80
C GLN A 74 -9.57 3.76 -7.07
N MET A 75 -10.67 4.08 -6.37
CA MET A 75 -12.00 3.48 -6.61
C MET A 75 -12.49 3.60 -8.07
N THR A 76 -11.98 4.57 -8.84
CA THR A 76 -12.46 4.88 -10.20
C THR A 76 -11.60 4.33 -11.34
N GLN A 77 -10.33 4.01 -11.09
CA GLN A 77 -9.35 3.69 -12.14
C GLN A 77 -9.01 2.19 -12.24
N GLY A 78 -9.33 1.42 -11.19
CA GLY A 78 -8.96 0.02 -11.09
C GLY A 78 -7.49 -0.20 -10.72
N PHE A 79 -7.11 -1.45 -10.44
CA PHE A 79 -5.79 -1.82 -9.93
C PHE A 79 -5.05 -2.75 -10.90
N VAL A 80 -3.76 -2.49 -11.11
CA VAL A 80 -2.83 -3.53 -11.51
C VAL A 80 -2.52 -4.37 -10.29
N TYR A 81 -2.45 -5.70 -10.45
CA TYR A 81 -2.19 -6.57 -9.31
C TYR A 81 -0.81 -6.27 -8.69
N ASP A 82 -0.81 -6.06 -7.38
CA ASP A 82 0.42 -5.91 -6.58
C ASP A 82 0.53 -7.03 -5.53
N PRO A 83 1.71 -7.70 -5.40
CA PRO A 83 1.92 -8.72 -4.38
C PRO A 83 1.66 -8.26 -2.93
N SER A 84 1.79 -6.96 -2.64
CA SER A 84 1.53 -6.37 -1.32
C SER A 84 0.06 -6.41 -0.91
N PHE A 85 -0.88 -6.64 -1.83
CA PHE A 85 -2.32 -6.70 -1.53
C PHE A 85 -2.66 -7.69 -0.42
N LYS A 86 -1.96 -8.82 -0.39
CA LYS A 86 -2.12 -9.80 0.69
C LYS A 86 -1.76 -9.21 2.06
N GLU A 87 -0.63 -8.50 2.17
CA GLU A 87 -0.19 -7.89 3.42
C GLU A 87 -1.09 -6.73 3.82
N ILE A 88 -1.59 -5.95 2.86
CA ILE A 88 -2.57 -4.87 3.09
C ILE A 88 -3.82 -5.44 3.76
N ILE A 89 -4.46 -6.46 3.16
CA ILE A 89 -5.66 -7.08 3.73
C ILE A 89 -5.37 -7.66 5.12
N GLN A 90 -4.23 -8.35 5.29
CA GLN A 90 -3.83 -8.86 6.60
C GLN A 90 -3.61 -7.76 7.63
N THR A 91 -3.15 -6.58 7.22
CA THR A 91 -2.96 -5.43 8.12
C THR A 91 -4.29 -4.93 8.66
N TYR A 92 -5.32 -4.82 7.82
CA TYR A 92 -6.67 -4.47 8.29
C TYR A 92 -7.21 -5.52 9.28
N LEU A 93 -7.03 -6.81 8.99
CA LEU A 93 -7.49 -7.90 9.87
C LEU A 93 -6.77 -7.89 11.21
N LYS A 94 -5.44 -7.75 11.22
CA LYS A 94 -4.63 -7.63 12.45
C LYS A 94 -4.99 -6.36 13.24
N GLY A 95 -5.48 -5.32 12.58
CA GLY A 95 -6.01 -4.10 13.20
C GLY A 95 -7.47 -4.19 13.63
N HIS A 96 -8.09 -5.38 13.61
CA HIS A 96 -9.51 -5.59 13.92
C HIS A 96 -10.49 -4.80 13.03
N GLN A 97 -10.05 -4.38 11.84
CA GLN A 97 -10.85 -3.62 10.87
C GLN A 97 -11.41 -4.56 9.78
N LYS A 98 -12.19 -5.58 10.18
CA LYS A 98 -12.70 -6.63 9.27
C LYS A 98 -13.55 -6.07 8.12
N GLU A 99 -14.45 -5.13 8.41
CA GLU A 99 -15.30 -4.53 7.38
C GLU A 99 -14.51 -3.74 6.34
N LYS A 100 -13.49 -2.99 6.77
CA LYS A 100 -12.59 -2.33 5.83
C LYS A 100 -11.75 -3.32 5.01
N ALA A 101 -11.32 -4.43 5.62
CA ALA A 101 -10.65 -5.50 4.89
C ALA A 101 -11.55 -6.07 3.77
N LYS A 102 -12.85 -6.26 4.04
CA LYS A 102 -13.86 -6.67 3.06
C LYS A 102 -13.99 -5.64 1.93
N GLN A 103 -14.13 -4.36 2.26
CA GLN A 103 -14.25 -3.28 1.27
C GLN A 103 -13.01 -3.19 0.37
N VAL A 104 -11.81 -3.21 0.96
CA VAL A 104 -10.55 -3.15 0.20
C VAL A 104 -10.38 -4.38 -0.70
N LEU A 105 -10.72 -5.58 -0.22
CA LEU A 105 -10.71 -6.78 -1.05
C LEU A 105 -11.69 -6.66 -2.24
N PHE A 106 -12.89 -6.15 -2.02
CA PHE A 106 -13.87 -5.95 -3.09
C PHE A 106 -13.35 -4.97 -4.16
N ILE A 107 -12.75 -3.86 -3.73
CA ILE A 107 -12.11 -2.86 -4.60
C ILE A 107 -11.00 -3.51 -5.45
N MET A 108 -10.10 -4.29 -4.83
CA MET A 108 -9.03 -5.01 -5.53
C MET A 108 -9.58 -6.01 -6.56
N LEU A 109 -10.65 -6.73 -6.21
CA LEU A 109 -11.25 -7.76 -7.06
C LEU A 109 -12.16 -7.21 -8.16
N GLY A 110 -12.46 -5.90 -8.17
CA GLY A 110 -13.23 -5.26 -9.26
C GLY A 110 -12.64 -5.47 -10.67
N ASN A 111 -11.36 -5.88 -10.77
CA ASN A 111 -10.67 -6.17 -12.03
C ASN A 111 -10.28 -7.66 -12.21
N LYS A 112 -10.91 -8.58 -11.45
CA LYS A 112 -10.48 -9.97 -11.31
C LYS A 112 -10.40 -10.80 -12.59
N GLU A 113 -11.14 -10.43 -13.64
CA GLU A 113 -11.23 -11.23 -14.87
C GLU A 113 -9.94 -11.24 -15.70
N LYS A 114 -9.03 -10.28 -15.47
CA LYS A 114 -7.82 -10.12 -16.29
C LYS A 114 -6.59 -10.86 -15.78
N ASP A 115 -6.58 -11.34 -14.53
CA ASP A 115 -5.35 -11.90 -13.92
C ASP A 115 -5.61 -13.01 -12.89
N LYS A 116 -4.99 -14.17 -13.10
CA LYS A 116 -5.08 -15.35 -12.20
C LYS A 116 -4.60 -15.05 -10.77
N ARG A 117 -3.75 -14.05 -10.58
CA ARG A 117 -3.28 -13.62 -9.26
C ARG A 117 -4.42 -13.05 -8.40
N TYR A 118 -5.41 -12.40 -9.00
CA TYR A 118 -6.62 -11.97 -8.29
C TYR A 118 -7.45 -13.16 -7.82
N LYS A 119 -7.59 -14.22 -8.64
CA LYS A 119 -8.29 -15.45 -8.22
C LYS A 119 -7.64 -16.10 -6.99
N LYS A 120 -6.31 -16.09 -6.93
CA LYS A 120 -5.57 -16.58 -5.75
C LYS A 120 -5.82 -15.71 -4.52
N LEU A 121 -5.87 -14.38 -4.70
CA LEU A 121 -6.18 -13.44 -3.63
C LEU A 121 -7.60 -13.66 -3.10
N GLU A 122 -8.59 -13.73 -3.99
CA GLU A 122 -10.00 -14.03 -3.71
C GLU A 122 -10.13 -15.34 -2.92
N LYS A 123 -9.51 -16.43 -3.39
CA LYS A 123 -9.53 -17.71 -2.68
C LYS A 123 -8.89 -17.63 -1.29
N THR A 124 -7.84 -16.83 -1.11
CA THR A 124 -7.14 -16.70 0.19
C THR A 124 -8.01 -15.99 1.22
N PHE A 125 -8.87 -15.07 0.78
CA PHE A 125 -9.68 -14.22 1.63
C PHE A 125 -11.18 -14.40 1.38
N SER A 126 -11.60 -15.58 0.91
CA SER A 126 -13.01 -15.85 0.58
C SER A 126 -13.94 -15.68 1.79
N PHE A 127 -13.45 -15.97 3.00
CA PHE A 127 -14.15 -15.78 4.26
C PHE A 127 -14.54 -14.31 4.57
N LEU A 128 -14.03 -13.34 3.80
CA LEU A 128 -14.45 -11.94 3.88
C LEU A 128 -15.57 -11.61 2.89
N LEU A 129 -15.80 -12.45 1.89
CA LEU A 129 -16.78 -12.23 0.82
C LEU A 129 -18.13 -12.88 1.14
N ASP A 130 -18.16 -13.79 2.11
CA ASP A 130 -19.36 -14.40 2.67
C ASP A 130 -20.20 -13.38 3.49
#